data_AF-A0A5C5YUM0-F1
#
_entry.id   AF-A0A5C5YUM0-F1
#
_cell.length_a   1.000
_cell.length_b   1.000
_cell.length_c   1.000
_cell.angle_alpha   90.00
_cell.angle_beta   90.00
_cell.angle_gamma   90.00
#
_symmetry.space_group_name_H-M   'P 1'
#
loop_
_entity.id
_entity.type
_entity.pdbx_description
1 polymer ?
#
loop_
_entity_poly.entity_id
_entity_poly.type
_entity_poly.pdbx_seq_one_letter_code
_entity_poly.pdbx_strand_id
1 'polypeptide(L)'
;MALGEAYMGLGEAYLNAFFSIAKLALLVAVFSTGLVRVFKRVRLAKLVLMAFVAWAVLTYTGAKFFHHDRFVELHQSHNNYVPATGCLTYEPSFGHLYASYSMSRDAFDAWVADYPVPMTEYESSLQRFDEKVLHFTEPDAAFATESASNGGQTRVYFKDDVMYLSRNVM
;
A
#
# COMPACT_ATOMS: atom_id res chain seq x y z
N MET A 1 -1.21 12.14 -13.28
CA MET A 1 -1.44 10.93 -12.47
C MET A 1 -2.88 11.01 -12.03
N ALA A 2 -3.72 10.05 -12.42
CA ALA A 2 -5.16 10.14 -12.14
C ALA A 2 -5.39 9.97 -10.63
N LEU A 3 -6.21 10.82 -10.03
CA LEU A 3 -6.53 10.89 -8.59
C LEU A 3 -7.12 9.59 -8.00
N GLY A 4 -7.33 8.54 -8.80
CA GLY A 4 -7.82 7.23 -8.37
C GLY A 4 -6.75 6.21 -7.99
N GLU A 5 -5.45 6.50 -8.16
CA GLU A 5 -4.36 5.53 -7.88
C GLU A 5 -3.76 5.64 -6.46
N ALA A 6 -4.21 6.58 -5.63
CA ALA A 6 -3.57 6.86 -4.33
C ALA A 6 -3.86 5.80 -3.24
N TYR A 7 -4.84 4.92 -3.47
CA TYR A 7 -5.24 3.87 -2.52
C TYR A 7 -5.59 2.60 -3.28
N MET A 8 -4.81 1.54 -3.03
CA MET A 8 -5.12 0.18 -3.46
C MET A 8 -5.55 -0.60 -2.22
N GLY A 9 -6.77 -1.16 -2.25
CA GLY A 9 -7.32 -1.88 -1.11
C GLY A 9 -6.59 -3.18 -0.79
N LEU A 10 -6.75 -3.70 0.42
CA LEU A 10 -6.14 -4.97 0.86
C LEU A 10 -6.48 -6.13 -0.09
N GLY A 11 -7.73 -6.20 -0.58
CA GLY A 11 -8.14 -7.19 -1.57
C GLY A 11 -7.43 -7.02 -2.92
N GLU A 12 -7.25 -5.77 -3.37
CA GLU A 12 -6.55 -5.45 -4.61
C GLU A 12 -5.05 -5.72 -4.50
N ALA A 13 -4.42 -5.35 -3.38
CA ALA A 13 -3.02 -5.64 -3.10
C ALA A 13 -2.78 -7.15 -3.03
N TYR A 14 -3.68 -7.90 -2.42
CA TYR A 14 -3.63 -9.37 -2.37
C TYR A 14 -3.70 -9.98 -3.78
N LEU A 15 -4.64 -9.52 -4.61
CA LEU A 15 -4.75 -9.97 -6.01
C LEU A 15 -3.55 -9.54 -6.85
N ASN A 16 -3.04 -8.32 -6.68
CA ASN A 16 -1.89 -7.82 -7.41
C ASN A 16 -0.61 -8.58 -7.06
N ALA A 17 -0.40 -8.93 -5.79
CA ALA A 17 0.70 -9.81 -5.39
C ALA A 17 0.60 -11.18 -6.08
N PHE A 18 -0.60 -11.76 -6.12
CA PHE A 18 -0.84 -13.03 -6.84
C PHE A 18 -0.57 -12.91 -8.34
N PHE A 19 -1.13 -11.90 -9.02
CA PHE A 19 -0.94 -11.71 -10.45
C PHE A 19 0.51 -11.40 -10.81
N SER A 20 1.25 -10.70 -9.95
CA SER A 20 2.68 -10.44 -10.15
C SER A 20 3.49 -11.75 -10.13
N ILE A 21 3.19 -12.63 -9.17
CA ILE A 21 3.79 -13.98 -9.11
C ILE A 21 3.41 -14.81 -10.34
N ALA A 22 2.13 -14.81 -10.72
CA ALA A 22 1.64 -15.56 -11.88
C ALA A 22 2.27 -15.09 -13.20
N LYS A 23 2.49 -13.78 -13.37
CA LYS A 23 3.19 -13.21 -14.54
C LYS A 23 4.65 -13.63 -14.59
N LEU A 24 5.38 -13.54 -13.48
CA LEU A 24 6.77 -13.99 -13.41
C LEU A 24 6.90 -15.49 -13.68
N ALA A 25 6.01 -16.30 -13.10
CA ALA A 25 5.94 -17.73 -13.36
C ALA A 25 5.69 -18.04 -14.84
N LEU A 26 4.82 -17.26 -15.50
CA LEU A 26 4.53 -17.43 -16.93
C LEU A 26 5.77 -17.13 -17.78
N LEU A 27 6.49 -16.04 -17.49
CA LEU A 27 7.73 -15.69 -18.17
C LEU A 27 8.78 -16.80 -18.04
N VAL A 28 8.97 -17.32 -16.82
CA VAL A 28 9.92 -18.41 -16.56
C VAL A 28 9.51 -19.68 -17.30
N ALA A 29 8.21 -20.01 -17.32
CA ALA A 29 7.71 -21.19 -18.02
C ALA A 29 7.89 -21.09 -19.55
N VAL A 30 7.57 -19.93 -20.14
CA VAL A 30 7.76 -19.68 -21.58
C VAL A 30 9.23 -19.70 -21.94
N PHE A 31 10.09 -19.05 -21.15
CA PHE A 31 11.54 -19.04 -21.39
C PHE A 31 12.14 -20.45 -21.31
N SER A 32 11.78 -21.21 -20.27
CA SER A 32 12.29 -22.57 -20.06
C SER A 32 11.87 -23.52 -21.19
N THR A 33 10.63 -23.44 -21.64
CA THR A 33 10.15 -24.26 -22.76
C THR A 33 10.70 -23.79 -24.11
N GLY A 34 10.93 -22.49 -24.28
CA GLY A 34 11.67 -21.93 -25.41
C GLY A 34 13.09 -22.51 -25.51
N LEU A 35 13.82 -22.58 -24.39
CA LEU A 35 15.13 -23.23 -24.35
C LEU A 35 15.05 -24.72 -24.75
N VAL A 36 14.06 -25.45 -24.23
CA VAL A 36 13.84 -26.86 -24.65
C VAL A 36 13.63 -26.97 -26.16
N ARG A 37 12.91 -26.03 -26.77
CA ARG A 37 12.68 -26.00 -28.23
C ARG A 37 13.96 -25.73 -29.03
N VAL A 38 14.87 -24.91 -28.51
CA VAL A 38 16.18 -24.63 -29.12
C VAL A 38 17.04 -25.89 -29.15
N PHE A 39 17.09 -26.65 -28.05
CA PHE A 39 17.96 -27.82 -27.93
C PHE A 39 17.32 -29.14 -28.38
N LYS A 40 15.99 -29.23 -28.45
CA LYS A 40 15.26 -30.46 -28.79
C LYS A 40 14.15 -30.19 -29.80
N ARG A 41 14.00 -31.08 -30.79
CA ARG A 41 12.87 -31.09 -31.73
C ARG A 41 11.61 -31.66 -31.08
N VAL A 42 11.00 -30.87 -30.20
CA VAL A 42 9.71 -31.20 -29.56
C VAL A 42 8.57 -30.58 -30.37
N ARG A 43 7.46 -31.32 -30.51
CA ARG A 43 6.23 -30.82 -31.16
C ARG A 43 5.66 -29.63 -30.38
N LEU A 44 5.15 -28.62 -31.10
CA LEU A 44 4.62 -27.39 -30.52
C LEU A 44 3.53 -27.66 -29.46
N ALA A 45 2.58 -28.56 -29.73
CA ALA A 45 1.53 -28.91 -28.78
C ALA A 45 2.08 -29.44 -27.44
N LYS A 46 3.17 -30.24 -27.46
CA LYS A 46 3.81 -30.73 -26.25
C LYS A 46 4.53 -29.60 -25.49
N LEU A 47 5.11 -28.63 -26.21
CA LEU A 47 5.75 -27.46 -25.59
C LEU A 47 4.74 -26.56 -24.89
N VAL A 48 3.59 -26.31 -25.52
CA VAL A 48 2.49 -25.55 -24.92
C VAL A 48 2.00 -26.24 -23.64
N LEU A 49 1.80 -27.56 -23.67
CA LEU A 49 1.40 -28.31 -22.48
C LEU A 49 2.45 -28.23 -21.37
N MET A 50 3.73 -28.39 -21.69
CA MET A 50 4.82 -28.26 -20.71
C MET A 50 4.89 -26.85 -20.12
N ALA A 51 4.70 -25.81 -20.94
CA ALA A 51 4.70 -24.43 -20.48
C ALA A 51 3.54 -24.17 -19.52
N PHE A 52 2.35 -24.67 -19.85
CA PHE A 52 1.18 -24.55 -19.00
C PHE A 52 1.37 -25.26 -17.65
N VAL A 53 1.86 -26.51 -17.66
CA VAL A 53 2.11 -27.26 -16.42
C VAL A 53 3.19 -26.57 -15.59
N ALA A 54 4.29 -26.14 -16.20
CA ALA A 54 5.35 -25.39 -15.52
C ALA A 54 4.81 -24.09 -14.91
N TRP A 55 4.00 -23.33 -15.66
CA TRP A 55 3.38 -22.10 -15.18
C TRP A 55 2.48 -22.35 -13.97
N ALA A 56 1.61 -23.37 -14.01
CA ALA A 56 0.71 -23.69 -12.91
C ALA A 56 1.48 -24.09 -11.64
N VAL A 57 2.49 -24.95 -11.78
CA VAL A 57 3.36 -25.37 -10.66
C VAL A 57 4.12 -24.20 -10.08
N LEU A 58 4.79 -23.40 -10.92
CA LEU A 58 5.56 -22.24 -10.48
C LEU A 58 4.68 -21.17 -9.84
N THR A 59 3.46 -20.95 -10.36
CA THR A 59 2.50 -20.01 -9.76
C THR A 59 2.06 -20.49 -8.38
N TYR A 60 1.68 -21.77 -8.26
CA TYR A 60 1.28 -22.34 -6.97
C TYR A 60 2.41 -22.29 -5.94
N THR A 61 3.60 -22.75 -6.32
CA THR A 61 4.78 -22.73 -5.46
C THR A 61 5.18 -21.30 -5.10
N GLY A 62 5.20 -20.40 -6.08
CA GLY A 62 5.54 -18.99 -5.86
C GLY A 62 4.54 -18.30 -4.94
N ALA A 63 3.24 -18.54 -5.12
CA ALA A 63 2.22 -17.99 -4.25
C ALA A 63 2.36 -18.53 -2.82
N LYS A 64 2.63 -19.82 -2.65
CA LYS A 64 2.83 -20.42 -1.33
C LYS A 64 4.02 -19.80 -0.57
N PHE A 65 5.11 -19.47 -1.26
CA PHE A 65 6.33 -19.00 -0.60
C PHE A 65 6.47 -17.49 -0.53
N PHE A 66 5.96 -16.75 -1.51
CA PHE A 66 6.26 -15.32 -1.67
C PHE A 66 5.03 -14.41 -1.66
N HIS A 67 3.81 -14.96 -1.66
CA HIS A 67 2.61 -14.14 -1.75
C HIS A 67 2.48 -13.19 -0.55
N HIS A 68 2.66 -13.72 0.66
CA HIS A 68 2.58 -12.92 1.88
C HIS A 68 3.59 -11.76 1.87
N ASP A 69 4.87 -12.05 1.61
CA ASP A 69 5.93 -11.04 1.63
C ASP A 69 5.69 -9.96 0.56
N ARG A 70 5.27 -10.36 -0.65
CA ARG A 70 4.95 -9.40 -1.73
C ARG A 70 3.70 -8.59 -1.44
N PHE A 71 2.72 -9.20 -0.80
CA PHE A 71 1.53 -8.51 -0.34
C PHE A 71 1.86 -7.47 0.73
N VAL A 72 2.68 -7.82 1.72
CA VAL A 72 3.16 -6.92 2.77
C VAL A 72 3.98 -5.77 2.17
N GLU A 73 4.92 -6.06 1.28
CA GLU A 73 5.76 -5.05 0.61
C GLU A 73 4.90 -4.06 -0.20
N LEU A 74 3.98 -4.57 -1.01
CA LEU A 74 3.08 -3.74 -1.82
C LEU A 74 2.20 -2.87 -0.93
N HIS A 75 1.65 -3.46 0.14
CA HIS A 75 0.84 -2.74 1.12
C HIS A 75 1.64 -1.62 1.81
N GLN A 76 2.85 -1.93 2.30
CA GLN A 76 3.72 -0.96 2.96
C GLN A 76 4.23 0.13 2.03
N SER A 77 4.36 -0.12 0.73
CA SER A 77 4.83 0.88 -0.24
C SER A 77 3.96 2.13 -0.29
N HIS A 78 2.68 2.04 0.08
CA HIS A 78 1.78 3.18 0.17
C HIS A 78 2.09 4.12 1.35
N ASN A 79 2.90 3.68 2.32
CA ASN A 79 3.37 4.53 3.42
C ASN A 79 4.49 5.48 2.97
N ASN A 80 5.09 5.28 1.80
CA ASN A 80 6.20 6.12 1.29
C ASN A 80 5.80 7.58 1.01
N TYR A 81 4.51 7.89 0.96
CA TYR A 81 4.03 9.28 0.80
C TYR A 81 4.14 10.11 2.08
N VAL A 82 4.40 9.47 3.22
CA VAL A 82 4.57 10.14 4.51
C VAL A 82 6.06 10.09 4.86
N PRO A 83 6.75 11.24 4.90
CA PRO A 83 8.21 11.26 5.04
C PRO A 83 8.65 10.87 6.44
N ALA A 84 9.36 9.76 6.59
CA ALA A 84 9.88 9.33 7.90
C ALA A 84 10.95 10.28 8.50
N THR A 85 11.51 11.19 7.70
CA THR A 85 12.56 12.12 8.14
C THR A 85 11.94 13.34 8.82
N GLY A 86 12.41 13.67 10.02
CA GLY A 86 11.88 14.80 10.80
C GLY A 86 10.64 14.45 11.64
N CYS A 87 10.22 13.18 11.66
CA CYS A 87 9.18 12.70 12.56
C CYS A 87 9.64 12.72 14.02
N LEU A 88 8.74 13.14 14.90
CA LEU A 88 8.86 12.92 16.35
C LEU A 88 8.54 11.45 16.68
N THR A 89 7.45 10.92 16.09
CA THR A 89 7.05 9.51 16.16
C THR A 89 6.74 9.01 14.76
N TYR A 90 7.17 7.80 14.41
CA TYR A 90 6.83 7.13 13.16
C TYR A 90 6.62 5.64 13.43
N GLU A 91 5.35 5.22 13.44
CA GLU A 91 4.94 3.85 13.73
C GLU A 91 4.14 3.28 12.54
N PRO A 92 4.82 2.58 11.62
CA PRO A 92 4.16 1.84 10.56
C PRO A 92 3.67 0.49 11.10
N SER A 93 2.36 0.29 11.09
CA SER A 93 1.72 -1.02 11.31
C SER A 93 1.22 -1.62 9.99
N PHE A 94 0.79 -2.88 10.03
CA PHE A 94 0.30 -3.60 8.85
C PHE A 94 -1.00 -3.02 8.25
N GLY A 95 -1.76 -2.18 8.96
CA GLY A 95 -2.98 -1.56 8.41
C GLY A 95 -3.04 -0.05 8.54
N HIS A 96 -2.13 0.52 9.32
CA HIS A 96 -2.14 1.91 9.74
C HIS A 96 -0.73 2.46 9.79
N LEU A 97 -0.57 3.69 9.34
CA LEU A 97 0.62 4.49 9.59
C LEU A 97 0.27 5.62 10.56
N TYR A 98 1.02 5.67 11.66
CA TYR A 98 0.98 6.76 12.62
C TYR A 98 2.27 7.57 12.53
N ALA A 99 2.16 8.90 12.42
CA ALA A 99 3.30 9.78 12.43
C ALA A 99 3.01 11.07 13.18
N SER A 100 4.04 11.72 13.72
CA SER A 100 3.91 13.06 14.30
C SER A 100 5.12 13.93 13.94
N TYR A 101 4.89 15.24 13.80
CA TYR A 101 5.89 16.21 13.36
C TYR A 101 5.76 17.49 14.17
N SER A 102 6.88 18.05 14.64
CA SER A 102 6.88 19.41 15.18
C SER A 102 6.67 20.39 14.03
N MET A 103 5.60 21.17 14.11
CA MET A 103 5.16 22.04 13.04
C MET A 103 4.32 23.17 13.62
N SER A 104 4.56 24.40 13.21
CA SER A 104 3.71 25.55 13.57
C SER A 104 2.34 25.45 12.90
N ARG A 105 1.34 26.14 13.45
CA ARG A 105 -0.02 26.16 12.88
C ARG A 105 -0.07 26.56 11.40
N ASP A 106 0.63 27.62 11.01
CA ASP A 106 0.64 28.09 9.62
C ASP A 106 1.22 27.04 8.65
N ALA A 107 2.27 26.33 9.09
CA ALA A 107 2.89 25.26 8.32
C ALA A 107 1.96 24.03 8.21
N PHE A 108 1.17 23.75 9.25
CA PHE A 108 0.14 22.71 9.20
C PHE A 108 -0.97 23.06 8.21
N ASP A 109 -1.52 24.28 8.27
CA ASP A 109 -2.57 24.70 7.34
C ASP A 109 -2.06 24.72 5.89
N ALA A 110 -0.79 25.12 5.66
CA ALA A 110 -0.14 25.01 4.36
C ALA A 110 0.02 23.55 3.89
N TRP A 111 0.43 22.64 4.79
CA TRP A 111 0.56 21.21 4.48
C TRP A 111 -0.79 20.59 4.10
N VAL A 112 -1.87 20.93 4.81
CA VAL A 112 -3.23 20.47 4.52
C VAL A 112 -3.69 20.98 3.14
N ALA A 113 -3.41 22.24 2.82
CA ALA A 113 -3.76 22.84 1.53
C ALA A 113 -2.98 22.25 0.35
N ASP A 114 -1.70 21.92 0.57
CA ASP A 114 -0.80 21.33 -0.44
C ASP A 114 -0.94 19.80 -0.54
N TYR A 115 -1.74 19.16 0.33
CA TYR A 115 -1.90 17.71 0.29
C TYR A 115 -2.51 17.26 -1.04
N PRO A 116 -1.98 16.22 -1.72
CA PRO A 116 -2.40 15.86 -3.07
C PRO A 116 -3.87 15.44 -3.21
N VAL A 117 -4.49 15.04 -2.11
CA VAL A 117 -5.90 14.65 -2.04
C VAL A 117 -6.63 15.70 -1.21
N PRO A 118 -7.76 16.27 -1.68
CA PRO A 118 -8.49 17.27 -0.91
C PRO A 118 -8.81 16.78 0.50
N MET A 119 -8.50 17.63 1.48
CA MET A 119 -8.79 17.40 2.88
C MET A 119 -9.92 18.31 3.33
N THR A 120 -10.86 17.76 4.09
CA THR A 120 -11.99 18.48 4.68
C THR A 120 -11.94 18.39 6.19
N GLU A 121 -12.51 19.38 6.87
CA GLU A 121 -12.62 19.40 8.32
C GLU A 121 -13.33 18.13 8.83
N TYR A 122 -12.79 17.54 9.89
CA TYR A 122 -13.12 16.20 10.34
C TYR A 122 -13.60 16.20 11.80
N GLU A 123 -14.91 16.24 12.01
CA GLU A 123 -15.52 16.34 13.34
C GLU A 123 -15.86 14.96 13.98
N SER A 124 -15.48 13.84 13.37
CA SER A 124 -16.12 12.54 13.67
C SER A 124 -15.58 11.80 14.91
N SER A 125 -16.42 10.90 15.44
CA SER A 125 -16.16 9.99 16.58
C SER A 125 -14.95 9.05 16.43
N LEU A 126 -14.37 8.94 15.24
CA LEU A 126 -13.18 8.14 14.95
C LEU A 126 -11.87 8.77 15.47
N GLN A 127 -11.89 10.05 15.84
CA GLN A 127 -10.80 10.76 16.50
C GLN A 127 -10.32 10.03 17.77
N ARG A 128 -11.25 9.46 18.54
CA ARG A 128 -10.95 8.78 19.83
C ARG A 128 -10.03 7.57 19.69
N PHE A 129 -10.04 6.89 18.54
CA PHE A 129 -9.13 5.77 18.30
C PHE A 129 -7.70 6.25 18.11
N ASP A 130 -7.54 7.36 17.38
CA ASP A 130 -6.25 7.94 17.06
C ASP A 130 -5.66 8.67 18.28
N GLU A 131 -6.48 9.37 19.08
CA GLU A 131 -6.07 10.01 20.35
C GLU A 131 -5.29 9.07 21.28
N LYS A 132 -5.79 7.84 21.45
CA LYS A 132 -5.16 6.86 22.33
C LYS A 132 -3.78 6.43 21.83
N VAL A 133 -3.62 6.27 20.52
CA VAL A 133 -2.40 5.73 19.90
C VAL A 133 -1.36 6.84 19.69
N LEU A 134 -1.80 8.01 19.25
CA LEU A 134 -0.95 9.17 18.97
C LEU A 134 -0.73 10.05 20.21
N HIS A 135 -1.37 9.72 21.33
CA HIS A 135 -1.21 10.39 22.63
C HIS A 135 -1.52 11.90 22.61
N PHE A 136 -2.55 12.31 21.86
CA PHE A 136 -3.11 13.66 21.91
C PHE A 136 -4.55 13.63 22.44
N THR A 137 -5.07 14.79 22.85
CA THR A 137 -6.47 14.98 23.24
C THR A 137 -6.98 16.29 22.68
N GLU A 138 -8.22 16.32 22.16
CA GLU A 138 -8.91 17.54 21.73
C GLU A 138 -8.02 18.45 20.85
N PRO A 139 -7.75 18.03 19.59
CA PRO A 139 -6.89 18.77 18.69
C PRO A 139 -7.55 20.11 18.32
N ASP A 140 -6.73 21.12 18.09
CA ASP A 140 -7.18 22.47 17.72
C ASP A 140 -7.65 22.54 16.25
N ALA A 141 -7.27 21.54 15.45
CA ALA A 141 -7.85 21.28 14.14
C ALA A 141 -7.73 19.81 13.77
N ALA A 142 -8.69 19.34 12.98
CA ALA A 142 -8.74 17.99 12.45
C ALA A 142 -9.20 18.03 11.00
N PHE A 143 -8.45 17.35 10.13
CA PHE A 143 -8.78 17.23 8.70
C PHE A 143 -8.63 15.79 8.24
N ALA A 144 -9.41 15.41 7.24
CA ALA A 144 -9.31 14.09 6.64
C ALA A 144 -9.59 14.14 5.13
N THR A 145 -9.00 13.19 4.40
CA THR A 145 -9.46 12.90 3.04
C THR A 145 -10.83 12.23 3.07
N GLU A 146 -11.54 12.26 1.94
CA GLU A 146 -12.67 11.35 1.74
C GLU A 146 -12.22 9.90 1.96
N SER A 147 -13.10 9.07 2.52
CA SER A 147 -12.83 7.64 2.64
C SER A 147 -12.88 7.02 1.25
N ALA A 148 -11.81 6.36 0.86
CA ALA A 148 -11.82 5.51 -0.33
C ALA A 148 -12.75 4.31 -0.13
N SER A 149 -13.17 3.66 -1.22
CA SER A 149 -14.12 2.53 -1.21
C SER A 149 -13.62 1.29 -0.47
N ASN A 150 -12.30 1.18 -0.32
CA ASN A 150 -11.59 0.17 0.46
C ASN A 150 -11.47 0.51 1.96
N GLY A 151 -11.95 1.70 2.38
CA GLY A 151 -11.82 2.19 3.76
C GLY A 151 -10.49 2.89 4.06
N GLY A 152 -9.65 3.10 3.04
CA GLY A 152 -8.44 3.92 3.15
C GLY A 152 -8.78 5.39 3.39
N GLN A 153 -8.09 6.01 4.35
CA GLN A 153 -8.30 7.42 4.70
C GLN A 153 -7.04 7.99 5.35
N THR A 154 -6.62 9.18 4.95
CA THR A 154 -5.62 9.96 5.69
C THR A 154 -6.35 10.95 6.58
N ARG A 155 -5.98 10.99 7.85
CA ARG A 155 -6.48 11.89 8.88
C ARG A 155 -5.30 12.60 9.50
N VAL A 156 -5.43 13.90 9.73
CA VAL A 156 -4.42 14.72 10.37
C VAL A 156 -5.04 15.59 11.44
N TYR A 157 -4.29 15.78 12.51
CA TYR A 157 -4.70 16.51 13.70
C TYR A 157 -3.58 17.49 14.08
N PHE A 158 -3.94 18.64 14.59
CA PHE A 158 -2.98 19.63 15.08
C PHE A 158 -3.19 19.88 16.56
N LYS A 159 -2.12 19.81 17.35
CA LYS A 159 -2.13 20.17 18.77
C LYS A 159 -0.75 20.56 19.25
N ASP A 160 -0.64 21.61 20.05
CA ASP A 160 0.59 22.01 20.76
C ASP A 160 1.84 22.07 19.86
N ASP A 161 1.74 22.72 18.69
CA ASP A 161 2.80 22.81 17.67
C ASP A 161 3.29 21.45 17.15
N VAL A 162 2.39 20.46 17.16
CA VAL A 162 2.60 19.13 16.60
C VAL A 162 1.46 18.78 15.65
N MET A 163 1.82 18.37 14.44
CA MET A 163 0.94 17.66 13.54
C MET A 163 0.99 16.17 13.86
N TYR A 164 -0.16 15.55 14.04
CA TYR A 164 -0.34 14.10 14.16
C TYR A 164 -1.04 13.57 12.91
N LEU A 165 -0.55 12.47 12.37
CA LEU A 165 -1.05 11.85 11.15
C LEU A 165 -1.44 10.41 11.42
N SER A 166 -2.63 10.03 10.98
CA SER A 166 -3.17 8.68 11.00
C SER A 166 -3.63 8.33 9.59
N ARG A 167 -2.96 7.36 8.96
CA ARG A 167 -3.32 6.89 7.62
C ARG A 167 -3.72 5.43 7.67
N ASN A 168 -4.96 5.15 7.31
CA ASN A 168 -5.46 3.79 7.12
C ASN A 168 -5.16 3.37 5.69
N VAL A 169 -4.54 2.22 5.52
CA VAL A 169 -4.13 1.70 4.21
C VAL A 169 -5.01 0.50 3.79
N MET A 170 -6.19 0.36 4.41
CA MET A 170 -7.15 -0.71 4.11
C MET A 170 -7.60 -0.72 2.65
#